data_AF-A0A523FQT5-F1
#
_entry.id   AF-A0A523FQT5-F1
#
_cell.length_a   1.000
_cell.length_b   1.000
_cell.length_c   1.000
_cell.angle_alpha   90.00
_cell.angle_beta   90.00
_cell.angle_gamma   90.00
#
_symmetry.space_group_name_H-M   'P 1'
#
loop_
_entity.id
_entity.type
_entity.pdbx_description
1 polymer ?
#
loop_
_entity_poly.entity_id
_entity_poly.type
_entity_poly.pdbx_seq_one_letter_code
_entity_poly.pdbx_strand_id
1 'polypeptide(L)'
;MKYNIRLTHDYVEWEGGHDEAAYVLDDLLLFLGRAVFITSGVQPEKYDGHQYLVEFQVPDNYQITNQWDETGEKNSYRATSTMELVNSAILVGEQTVKEIEVGNVKIVIATGNDFSGAIPLFESIYQNIAPFANRVMGIAPASKYVVIANSAPRNEIFDPYFSGGVLSRTMSIIAPAVPGPEMKGIMQYILTHEYLHLWNIFAPVEEGLEESWYTEGFTDYMAIRLLNALGEFPDDQFLNGDQGILGNYQKYLDGRDPEKSLRQAGLTKNQGSYDHVYSGGFTFAVALDAELARLTNGTVSVADYMRELVSRFGGKEKIKFEDLISVAEDLSGGSLRPMFEKYVQTPEAIPLEDYLHNVGLDLVFEGDEPANIVESQNMSEEIKNLREKFLKPDGLTKYISSEN
;
A
#
# COMPACT_ATOMS: atom_id res chain seq x y z
N MET A 1 -30.61 14.36 -14.45
CA MET A 1 -30.88 14.56 -13.00
C MET A 1 -30.07 15.76 -12.52
N LYS A 2 -30.57 16.54 -11.57
CA LYS A 2 -29.83 17.64 -10.92
C LYS A 2 -30.09 17.55 -9.42
N TYR A 3 -29.05 17.68 -8.60
CA TYR A 3 -29.13 17.62 -7.15
C TYR A 3 -28.11 18.59 -6.55
N ASN A 4 -28.36 19.03 -5.33
CA ASN A 4 -27.45 19.87 -4.56
C ASN A 4 -26.84 19.02 -3.45
N ILE A 5 -25.52 19.08 -3.30
CA ILE A 5 -24.81 18.43 -2.21
C ILE A 5 -24.63 19.45 -1.10
N ARG A 6 -24.96 19.08 0.14
CA ARG A 6 -24.65 19.88 1.33
C ARG A 6 -23.33 19.40 1.89
N LEU A 7 -22.39 20.32 2.07
CA LEU A 7 -21.07 20.05 2.61
C LEU A 7 -21.12 20.12 4.13
N THR A 8 -21.66 19.07 4.74
CA THR A 8 -21.79 18.99 6.19
C THR A 8 -21.29 17.67 6.76
N HIS A 9 -20.55 16.91 5.96
CA HIS A 9 -20.03 15.58 6.31
C HIS A 9 -18.94 15.64 7.39
N ASP A 10 -18.26 16.77 7.51
CA ASP A 10 -17.22 17.11 8.48
C ASP A 10 -17.78 17.52 9.86
N TYR A 11 -19.10 17.71 9.98
CA TYR A 11 -19.80 17.92 11.25
C TYR A 11 -20.42 16.64 11.82
N VAL A 12 -20.16 15.49 11.20
CA VAL A 12 -20.71 14.19 11.60
C VAL A 12 -19.58 13.29 12.06
N GLU A 13 -19.75 12.65 13.22
CA GLU A 13 -18.87 11.58 13.70
C GLU A 13 -19.22 10.29 12.94
N TRP A 14 -18.25 9.73 12.23
CA TRP A 14 -18.42 8.52 11.42
C TRP A 14 -17.85 7.32 12.17
N GLU A 15 -18.63 6.23 12.30
CA GLU A 15 -18.18 5.00 12.98
C GLU A 15 -16.93 4.37 12.35
N GLY A 16 -16.72 4.58 11.04
CA GLY A 16 -15.58 4.04 10.28
C GLY A 16 -14.36 4.97 10.18
N GLY A 17 -14.31 6.07 10.95
CA GLY A 17 -13.27 7.09 10.82
C GLY A 17 -13.50 8.05 9.65
N HIS A 18 -12.57 8.99 9.46
CA HIS A 18 -12.67 10.05 8.44
C HIS A 18 -11.78 9.79 7.21
N ASP A 19 -11.14 8.62 7.17
CA ASP A 19 -9.97 8.31 6.34
C ASP A 19 -10.24 8.27 4.84
N GLU A 20 -11.53 8.31 4.49
CA GLU A 20 -12.01 8.49 3.15
C GLU A 20 -13.37 9.20 3.17
N ALA A 21 -13.44 10.32 3.91
CA ALA A 21 -14.56 11.24 3.87
C ALA A 21 -14.23 12.44 2.97
N ALA A 22 -15.28 13.06 2.41
CA ALA A 22 -15.14 14.42 1.90
C ALA A 22 -14.71 15.35 3.06
N TYR A 23 -14.14 16.52 2.78
CA TYR A 23 -13.92 17.59 3.77
C TYR A 23 -13.90 18.96 3.09
N VAL A 24 -14.22 19.99 3.87
CA VAL A 24 -14.14 21.38 3.45
C VAL A 24 -13.10 22.09 4.31
N LEU A 25 -12.23 22.85 3.67
CA LEU A 25 -11.36 23.85 4.30
C LEU A 25 -11.70 25.21 3.70
N ASP A 26 -11.19 26.30 4.28
CA ASP A 26 -11.57 27.67 3.88
C ASP A 26 -11.50 27.92 2.36
N ASP A 27 -10.44 27.41 1.71
CA ASP A 27 -10.20 27.62 0.28
C ASP A 27 -10.20 26.33 -0.55
N LEU A 28 -10.55 25.18 0.07
CA LEU A 28 -10.42 23.86 -0.55
C LEU A 28 -11.59 22.94 -0.23
N LEU A 29 -11.82 22.03 -1.16
CA LEU A 29 -12.87 21.05 -1.08
C LEU A 29 -12.35 19.72 -1.62
N LEU A 30 -12.39 18.69 -0.78
CA LEU A 30 -12.19 17.31 -1.23
C LEU A 30 -13.54 16.63 -1.36
N PHE A 31 -13.80 16.04 -2.52
CA PHE A 31 -14.88 15.08 -2.71
C PHE A 31 -14.35 13.71 -3.07
N LEU A 32 -15.13 12.69 -2.68
CA LEU A 32 -14.97 11.36 -3.22
C LEU A 32 -15.97 11.10 -4.32
N GLY A 33 -15.54 10.44 -5.40
CA GLY A 33 -16.38 10.09 -6.54
C GLY A 33 -17.65 9.36 -6.11
N ARG A 34 -17.55 8.38 -5.22
CA ARG A 34 -18.68 7.60 -4.67
C ARG A 34 -19.70 8.42 -3.89
N ALA A 35 -19.31 9.58 -3.35
CA ALA A 35 -20.21 10.49 -2.65
C ALA A 35 -20.95 11.42 -3.61
N VAL A 36 -20.39 11.66 -4.80
CA VAL A 36 -20.92 12.61 -5.78
C VAL A 36 -21.67 11.89 -6.90
N PHE A 37 -21.10 10.86 -7.53
CA PHE A 37 -21.66 10.26 -8.74
C PHE A 37 -22.72 9.20 -8.44
N ILE A 38 -23.91 9.40 -9.01
CA ILE A 38 -24.98 8.41 -9.00
C ILE A 38 -24.83 7.54 -10.25
N THR A 39 -24.44 6.28 -10.03
CA THR A 39 -24.24 5.27 -11.07
C THR A 39 -25.38 4.24 -11.01
N SER A 40 -25.54 3.41 -12.05
CA SER A 40 -26.61 2.41 -12.13
C SER A 40 -26.42 1.19 -11.21
N GLY A 41 -25.56 1.30 -10.21
CA GLY A 41 -25.11 0.19 -9.37
C GLY A 41 -23.90 -0.51 -9.97
N VAL A 42 -22.95 -0.87 -9.10
CA VAL A 42 -21.69 -1.55 -9.43
C VAL A 42 -22.03 -2.98 -9.87
N GLN A 43 -22.36 -3.17 -11.14
CA GLN A 43 -22.20 -4.44 -11.85
C GLN A 43 -21.02 -4.23 -12.80
N PRO A 44 -19.77 -4.38 -12.32
CA PRO A 44 -18.57 -4.11 -13.09
C PRO A 44 -18.61 -4.85 -14.43
N GLU A 45 -19.00 -6.13 -14.40
CA GLU A 45 -19.14 -6.97 -15.59
C GLU A 45 -20.16 -6.48 -16.65
N LYS A 46 -21.10 -5.59 -16.28
CA LYS A 46 -22.15 -5.09 -17.18
C LYS A 46 -21.86 -3.71 -17.75
N TYR A 47 -20.99 -2.94 -17.09
CA TYR A 47 -20.66 -1.56 -17.47
C TYR A 47 -19.16 -1.35 -17.71
N ASP A 48 -18.39 -2.43 -17.77
CA ASP A 48 -17.00 -2.41 -18.19
C ASP A 48 -16.87 -1.79 -19.60
N GLY A 49 -15.91 -0.86 -19.75
CA GLY A 49 -15.67 -0.12 -20.99
C GLY A 49 -16.45 1.19 -21.21
N HIS A 50 -17.33 1.60 -20.29
CA HIS A 50 -17.92 2.95 -20.35
C HIS A 50 -16.94 4.03 -19.91
N GLN A 51 -16.73 5.02 -20.76
CA GLN A 51 -15.98 6.23 -20.43
C GLN A 51 -16.94 7.34 -20.00
N TYR A 52 -16.53 8.11 -19.01
CA TYR A 52 -17.31 9.21 -18.45
C TYR A 52 -16.57 10.53 -18.67
N LEU A 53 -17.25 11.49 -19.27
CA LEU A 53 -16.80 12.88 -19.34
C LEU A 53 -17.23 13.59 -18.06
N VAL A 54 -16.28 14.20 -17.36
CA VAL A 54 -16.53 14.97 -16.13
C VAL A 54 -16.07 16.40 -16.34
N GLU A 55 -17.02 17.33 -16.27
CA GLU A 55 -16.79 18.76 -16.50
C GLU A 55 -17.08 19.56 -15.23
N PHE A 56 -16.19 20.48 -14.90
CA PHE A 56 -16.31 21.31 -13.69
C PHE A 56 -16.53 22.78 -14.05
N GLN A 57 -17.54 23.38 -13.42
CA GLN A 57 -17.75 24.82 -13.40
C GLN A 57 -17.34 25.34 -12.02
N VAL A 58 -16.16 25.98 -11.97
CA VAL A 58 -15.54 26.49 -10.74
C VAL A 58 -15.10 27.94 -10.96
N PRO A 59 -14.93 28.74 -9.88
CA PRO A 59 -14.30 30.07 -9.95
C PRO A 59 -12.97 30.05 -10.71
N ASP A 60 -12.61 31.16 -11.36
CA ASP A 60 -11.39 31.23 -12.21
C ASP A 60 -10.09 31.05 -11.43
N ASN A 61 -10.08 31.35 -10.13
CA ASN A 61 -8.94 31.15 -9.22
C ASN A 61 -8.82 29.71 -8.71
N TYR A 62 -9.82 28.84 -8.94
CA TYR A 62 -9.80 27.46 -8.46
C TYR A 62 -9.13 26.53 -9.47
N GLN A 63 -8.36 25.59 -8.94
CA GLN A 63 -7.79 24.47 -9.68
C GLN A 63 -8.53 23.18 -9.31
N ILE A 64 -8.45 22.17 -10.17
CA ILE A 64 -9.01 20.84 -9.95
C ILE A 64 -7.88 19.80 -10.07
N THR A 65 -7.69 19.00 -9.03
CA THR A 65 -6.76 17.86 -9.03
C THR A 65 -7.56 16.57 -8.86
N ASN A 66 -7.34 15.63 -9.76
CA ASN A 66 -7.95 14.30 -9.79
C ASN A 66 -7.08 13.32 -10.60
N GLN A 67 -7.38 12.03 -10.55
CA GLN A 67 -6.61 10.97 -11.22
C GLN A 67 -6.93 10.75 -12.71
N TRP A 68 -8.01 11.35 -13.21
CA TRP A 68 -8.50 11.10 -14.57
C TRP A 68 -7.66 11.81 -15.64
N ASP A 69 -7.81 11.32 -16.87
CA ASP A 69 -7.14 11.88 -18.04
C ASP A 69 -7.78 13.21 -18.47
N GLU A 70 -6.94 14.17 -18.85
CA GLU A 70 -7.41 15.44 -19.40
C GLU A 70 -7.97 15.26 -20.81
N THR A 71 -9.05 15.97 -21.14
CA THR A 71 -9.65 15.92 -22.49
C THR A 71 -9.03 16.92 -23.47
N GLY A 72 -8.20 17.85 -22.97
CA GLY A 72 -7.68 19.01 -23.71
C GLY A 72 -8.55 20.27 -23.58
N GLU A 73 -9.77 20.15 -23.05
CA GLU A 73 -10.61 21.30 -22.69
C GLU A 73 -10.43 21.70 -21.22
N LYS A 74 -10.53 22.99 -20.91
CA LYS A 74 -10.37 23.51 -19.54
C LYS A 74 -11.38 22.83 -18.61
N ASN A 75 -10.91 22.32 -17.48
CA ASN A 75 -11.72 21.70 -16.42
C ASN A 75 -12.57 20.50 -16.90
N SER A 76 -12.09 19.75 -17.89
CA SER A 76 -12.78 18.62 -18.48
C SER A 76 -11.90 17.37 -18.53
N TYR A 77 -12.40 16.29 -17.94
CA TYR A 77 -11.65 15.06 -17.68
C TYR A 77 -12.41 13.82 -18.13
N ARG A 78 -11.69 12.71 -18.33
CA ARG A 78 -12.23 11.42 -18.75
C ARG A 78 -11.87 10.31 -17.77
N ALA A 79 -12.87 9.77 -17.08
CA ALA A 79 -12.75 8.52 -16.34
C ALA A 79 -12.99 7.34 -17.29
N THR A 80 -12.15 6.30 -17.23
CA THR A 80 -12.17 5.19 -18.20
C THR A 80 -13.06 4.02 -17.79
N SER A 81 -13.57 4.01 -16.56
CA SER A 81 -14.52 3.03 -16.06
C SER A 81 -15.43 3.60 -14.97
N THR A 82 -16.51 2.89 -14.65
CA THR A 82 -17.36 3.22 -13.49
C THR A 82 -16.53 3.18 -12.21
N MET A 83 -15.64 2.20 -12.08
CA MET A 83 -14.80 2.02 -10.90
C MET A 83 -13.85 3.19 -10.70
N GLU A 84 -13.18 3.65 -11.77
CA GLU A 84 -12.30 4.80 -11.72
C GLU A 84 -13.06 6.11 -11.43
N LEU A 85 -14.32 6.21 -11.88
CA LEU A 85 -15.18 7.36 -11.58
C LEU A 85 -15.54 7.41 -10.09
N VAL A 86 -15.99 6.30 -9.50
CA VAL A 86 -16.45 6.29 -8.10
C VAL A 86 -15.31 6.20 -7.09
N ASN A 87 -14.23 5.45 -7.39
CA ASN A 87 -13.04 5.35 -6.54
C ASN A 87 -12.02 6.41 -6.95
N SER A 88 -12.40 7.67 -6.77
CA SER A 88 -11.58 8.84 -7.03
C SER A 88 -11.68 9.83 -5.88
N ALA A 89 -10.61 10.56 -5.65
CA ALA A 89 -10.62 11.79 -4.85
C ALA A 89 -10.42 13.00 -5.78
N ILE A 90 -11.17 14.06 -5.50
CA ILE A 90 -11.26 15.26 -6.33
C ILE A 90 -11.03 16.46 -5.41
N LEU A 91 -9.86 17.08 -5.52
CA LEU A 91 -9.53 18.31 -4.80
C LEU A 91 -9.85 19.52 -5.68
N VAL A 92 -10.69 20.42 -5.19
CA VAL A 92 -11.12 21.63 -5.87
C VAL A 92 -10.85 22.83 -4.96
N GLY A 93 -10.21 23.88 -5.49
CA GLY A 93 -9.97 25.11 -4.72
C GLY A 93 -8.62 25.75 -5.00
N GLU A 94 -8.17 26.60 -4.08
CA GLU A 94 -6.84 27.22 -4.12
C GLU A 94 -5.78 26.25 -3.55
N GLN A 95 -5.05 25.61 -4.45
CA GLN A 95 -4.07 24.57 -4.13
C GLN A 95 -2.68 24.92 -4.65
N THR A 96 -1.68 24.38 -3.98
CA THR A 96 -0.31 24.29 -4.49
C THR A 96 -0.11 22.90 -5.08
N VAL A 97 0.33 22.83 -6.34
CA VAL A 97 0.50 21.58 -7.07
C VAL A 97 1.95 21.44 -7.53
N LYS A 98 2.50 20.24 -7.36
CA LYS A 98 3.79 19.81 -7.92
C LYS A 98 3.61 18.56 -8.74
N GLU A 99 4.13 18.57 -9.96
CA GLU A 99 4.19 17.39 -10.83
C GLU A 99 5.61 16.84 -10.88
N ILE A 100 5.74 15.52 -10.84
CA ILE A 100 6.98 14.77 -10.94
C ILE A 100 6.79 13.68 -11.99
N GLU A 101 7.72 13.58 -12.95
CA GLU A 101 7.71 12.54 -13.97
C GLU A 101 8.67 11.42 -13.57
N VAL A 102 8.17 10.20 -13.45
CA VAL A 102 8.95 9.01 -13.10
C VAL A 102 8.62 7.85 -14.05
N GLY A 103 9.49 7.62 -15.03
CA GLY A 103 9.24 6.61 -16.06
C GLY A 103 8.00 6.96 -16.89
N ASN A 104 6.98 6.11 -16.85
CA ASN A 104 5.69 6.34 -17.51
C ASN A 104 4.61 6.95 -16.59
N VAL A 105 4.96 7.28 -15.34
CA VAL A 105 4.01 7.76 -14.32
C VAL A 105 4.26 9.23 -14.02
N LYS A 106 3.23 10.06 -14.20
CA LYS A 106 3.17 11.42 -13.66
C LYS A 106 2.60 11.40 -12.24
N ILE A 107 3.42 11.73 -11.25
CA ILE A 107 3.00 11.88 -9.86
C ILE A 107 2.59 13.34 -9.63
N VAL A 108 1.34 13.57 -9.22
CA VAL A 108 0.79 14.90 -8.93
C VAL A 108 0.58 15.03 -7.44
N ILE A 109 1.38 15.88 -6.78
CA ILE A 109 1.24 16.20 -5.37
C ILE A 109 0.46 17.51 -5.26
N ALA A 110 -0.70 17.47 -4.64
CA ALA A 110 -1.57 18.62 -4.44
C ALA A 110 -1.85 18.84 -2.96
N THR A 111 -1.68 20.06 -2.50
CA THR A 111 -1.93 20.45 -1.11
C THR A 111 -2.66 21.78 -1.06
N GLY A 112 -3.24 22.06 0.09
CA GLY A 112 -3.60 23.42 0.46
C GLY A 112 -2.39 24.28 0.66
N ASN A 113 -2.60 25.60 0.54
CA ASN A 113 -1.52 26.58 0.64
C ASN A 113 -0.84 26.53 2.02
N ASP A 114 -1.61 26.29 3.08
CA ASP A 114 -1.14 26.12 4.46
C ASP A 114 -0.34 24.82 4.68
N PHE A 115 -0.52 23.82 3.81
CA PHE A 115 0.16 22.53 3.87
C PHE A 115 1.28 22.35 2.83
N SER A 116 1.50 23.37 1.97
CA SER A 116 2.47 23.34 0.86
C SER A 116 3.92 23.06 1.28
N GLY A 117 4.26 23.29 2.55
CA GLY A 117 5.56 22.92 3.13
C GLY A 117 5.87 21.42 3.10
N ALA A 118 4.87 20.55 2.92
CA ALA A 118 5.05 19.10 2.80
C ALA A 118 5.58 18.67 1.41
N ILE A 119 5.34 19.49 0.37
CA ILE A 119 5.66 19.15 -1.02
C ILE A 119 7.14 18.80 -1.22
N PRO A 120 8.13 19.56 -0.70
CA PRO A 120 9.54 19.22 -0.89
C PRO A 120 9.92 17.86 -0.29
N LEU A 121 9.35 17.51 0.88
CA LEU A 121 9.57 16.21 1.50
C LEU A 121 9.00 15.10 0.61
N PHE A 122 7.74 15.22 0.20
CA PHE A 122 7.07 14.21 -0.61
C PHE A 122 7.73 14.04 -1.98
N GLU A 123 8.12 15.16 -2.62
CA GLU A 123 8.87 15.15 -3.87
C GLU A 123 10.19 14.39 -3.71
N SER A 124 10.95 14.66 -2.65
CA SER A 124 12.22 13.97 -2.41
C SER A 124 12.05 12.47 -2.19
N ILE A 125 10.96 12.05 -1.53
CA ILE A 125 10.65 10.65 -1.29
C ILE A 125 10.31 9.97 -2.63
N TYR A 126 9.37 10.53 -3.39
CA TYR A 126 8.95 9.94 -4.67
C TYR A 126 10.06 9.91 -5.72
N GLN A 127 10.91 10.94 -5.80
CA GLN A 127 12.07 10.94 -6.69
C GLN A 127 13.06 9.81 -6.38
N ASN A 128 13.12 9.34 -5.13
CA ASN A 128 13.97 8.23 -4.72
C ASN A 128 13.26 6.87 -4.93
N ILE A 129 12.07 6.70 -4.34
CA ILE A 129 11.41 5.39 -4.28
C ILE A 129 10.72 4.99 -5.58
N ALA A 130 10.06 5.91 -6.28
CA ALA A 130 9.22 5.56 -7.43
C ALA A 130 10.02 4.96 -8.61
N PRO A 131 11.22 5.48 -8.98
CA PRO A 131 12.03 4.84 -10.01
C PRO A 131 12.40 3.41 -9.66
N PHE A 132 12.72 3.15 -8.39
CA PHE A 132 13.10 1.82 -7.93
C PHE A 132 11.90 0.87 -7.90
N ALA A 133 10.78 1.30 -7.33
CA ALA A 133 9.52 0.54 -7.32
C ALA A 133 9.08 0.17 -8.75
N ASN A 134 9.14 1.10 -9.71
CA ASN A 134 8.84 0.84 -11.13
C ASN A 134 9.76 -0.25 -11.72
N ARG A 135 11.05 -0.27 -11.38
CA ARG A 135 11.97 -1.30 -11.87
C ARG A 135 11.65 -2.66 -11.28
N VAL A 136 11.36 -2.72 -9.98
CA VAL A 136 11.05 -3.95 -9.24
C VAL A 136 9.71 -4.54 -9.66
N MET A 137 8.65 -3.73 -9.64
CA MET A 137 7.28 -4.17 -9.91
C MET A 137 6.95 -4.26 -11.41
N GLY A 138 7.71 -3.55 -12.26
CA GLY A 138 7.48 -3.47 -13.70
C GLY A 138 6.67 -2.23 -14.09
N ILE A 139 6.20 -2.20 -15.35
CA ILE A 139 5.47 -1.04 -15.88
C ILE A 139 4.24 -0.78 -15.00
N ALA A 140 4.15 0.42 -14.43
CA ALA A 140 2.98 0.82 -13.67
C ALA A 140 1.74 0.78 -14.57
N PRO A 141 0.61 0.21 -14.11
CA PRO A 141 -0.62 0.13 -14.91
C PRO A 141 -1.31 1.50 -15.10
N ALA A 142 -0.77 2.54 -14.46
CA ALA A 142 -1.27 3.90 -14.45
C ALA A 142 -0.23 4.87 -15.05
N SER A 143 -0.68 5.83 -15.87
CA SER A 143 0.12 6.96 -16.37
C SER A 143 0.21 8.14 -15.40
N LYS A 144 -0.62 8.14 -14.36
CA LYS A 144 -0.84 9.25 -13.43
C LYS A 144 -1.19 8.72 -12.05
N TYR A 145 -0.53 9.22 -11.02
CA TYR A 145 -0.79 8.94 -9.61
C TYR A 145 -0.93 10.25 -8.85
N VAL A 146 -1.92 10.37 -7.98
CA VAL A 146 -2.26 11.62 -7.31
C VAL A 146 -2.08 11.48 -5.81
N VAL A 147 -1.42 12.45 -5.20
CA VAL A 147 -1.21 12.56 -3.76
C VAL A 147 -1.85 13.85 -3.31
N ILE A 148 -2.95 13.73 -2.57
CA ILE A 148 -3.61 14.88 -1.94
C ILE A 148 -3.19 14.89 -0.48
N ALA A 149 -2.67 16.01 0.01
CA ALA A 149 -2.29 16.13 1.42
C ALA A 149 -2.64 17.49 2.00
N ASN A 150 -3.39 17.48 3.10
CA ASN A 150 -3.93 18.70 3.70
C ASN A 150 -3.87 18.67 5.22
N SER A 151 -3.96 19.87 5.81
CA SER A 151 -4.17 20.02 7.25
C SER A 151 -5.51 19.39 7.66
N ALA A 152 -5.53 18.72 8.81
CA ALA A 152 -6.77 18.29 9.45
C ALA A 152 -7.71 19.48 9.67
N PRO A 153 -9.00 19.34 9.34
CA PRO A 153 -9.98 20.37 9.67
C PRO A 153 -9.87 20.70 11.16
N ARG A 154 -9.64 21.98 11.47
CA ARG A 154 -9.66 22.46 12.85
C ARG A 154 -11.09 22.85 13.16
N ASN A 155 -11.81 22.02 13.90
CA ASN A 155 -13.13 22.39 14.40
C ASN A 155 -13.24 22.08 15.90
N GLU A 156 -14.21 22.69 16.58
CA GLU A 156 -14.40 22.53 18.03
C GLU A 156 -14.85 21.11 18.43
N ILE A 157 -15.18 20.26 17.46
CA ILE A 157 -15.78 18.95 17.67
C ILE A 157 -14.69 17.85 17.70
N PHE A 158 -13.58 18.04 16.98
CA PHE A 158 -12.55 17.02 16.82
C PHE A 158 -11.14 17.56 17.05
N ASP A 159 -10.32 16.79 17.77
CA ASP A 159 -8.89 17.03 17.81
C ASP A 159 -8.26 16.74 16.43
N PRO A 160 -7.26 17.53 15.99
CA PRO A 160 -6.54 17.28 14.75
C PRO A 160 -5.97 15.86 14.72
N TYR A 161 -6.34 15.08 13.70
CA TYR A 161 -5.96 13.68 13.56
C TYR A 161 -5.06 13.46 12.34
N PHE A 162 -4.33 12.34 12.35
CA PHE A 162 -3.62 11.83 11.18
C PHE A 162 -4.44 10.70 10.58
N SER A 163 -4.64 10.75 9.28
CA SER A 163 -5.55 9.86 8.58
C SER A 163 -5.20 9.82 7.09
N GLY A 164 -5.40 8.68 6.46
CA GLY A 164 -5.23 8.58 5.02
C GLY A 164 -5.79 7.30 4.44
N GLY A 165 -6.01 7.32 3.13
CA GLY A 165 -6.55 6.20 2.39
C GLY A 165 -6.25 6.31 0.90
N VAL A 166 -6.33 5.18 0.20
CA VAL A 166 -6.14 5.07 -1.24
C VAL A 166 -7.43 4.76 -1.95
N LEU A 167 -7.70 5.56 -2.97
CA LEU A 167 -8.82 5.46 -3.88
C LEU A 167 -8.27 5.25 -5.28
N SER A 168 -8.05 3.98 -5.63
CA SER A 168 -7.46 3.57 -6.91
C SER A 168 -6.09 4.18 -7.18
N ARG A 169 -6.01 5.33 -7.84
CA ARG A 169 -4.77 6.01 -8.24
C ARG A 169 -4.57 7.32 -7.49
N THR A 170 -5.37 7.56 -6.46
CA THR A 170 -5.26 8.74 -5.61
C THR A 170 -5.08 8.30 -4.17
N MET A 171 -4.08 8.82 -3.49
CA MET A 171 -4.03 8.79 -2.04
C MET A 171 -4.44 10.15 -1.47
N SER A 172 -5.13 10.13 -0.34
CA SER A 172 -5.42 11.33 0.45
C SER A 172 -4.81 11.17 1.83
N ILE A 173 -4.06 12.18 2.28
CA ILE A 173 -3.57 12.30 3.66
C ILE A 173 -4.17 13.56 4.27
N ILE A 174 -4.62 13.42 5.50
CA ILE A 174 -4.94 14.52 6.39
C ILE A 174 -4.02 14.42 7.61
N ALA A 175 -3.38 15.52 7.98
CA ALA A 175 -2.46 15.55 9.12
C ALA A 175 -2.65 16.80 9.97
N PRO A 176 -2.38 16.74 11.29
CA PRO A 176 -2.58 17.89 12.19
C PRO A 176 -1.64 19.07 11.89
N ALA A 177 -0.50 18.79 11.26
CA ALA A 177 0.50 19.77 10.85
C ALA A 177 1.31 19.24 9.67
N VAL A 178 1.99 20.15 8.98
CA VAL A 178 2.99 19.80 7.95
C VAL A 178 4.07 18.90 8.58
N PRO A 179 4.37 17.73 7.99
CA PRO A 179 5.38 16.82 8.52
C PRO A 179 6.76 17.48 8.50
N GLY A 180 7.43 17.52 9.65
CA GLY A 180 8.80 17.96 9.76
C GLY A 180 9.81 16.89 9.31
N PRO A 181 11.12 17.22 9.24
CA PRO A 181 12.17 16.28 8.87
C PRO A 181 12.22 15.00 9.73
N GLU A 182 11.82 15.08 11.00
CA GLU A 182 11.72 13.96 11.92
C GLU A 182 10.69 12.91 11.48
N MET A 183 9.67 13.32 10.73
CA MET A 183 8.65 12.43 10.19
C MET A 183 9.08 11.77 8.87
N LYS A 184 10.29 12.04 8.36
CA LYS A 184 10.75 11.50 7.07
C LYS A 184 10.65 9.97 7.02
N GLY A 185 11.09 9.26 8.05
CA GLY A 185 11.10 7.80 8.06
C GLY A 185 9.70 7.19 7.94
N ILE A 186 8.74 7.69 8.73
CA ILE A 186 7.35 7.20 8.67
C ILE A 186 6.65 7.64 7.36
N MET A 187 6.93 8.85 6.86
CA MET A 187 6.40 9.30 5.57
C MET A 187 6.97 8.50 4.40
N GLN A 188 8.24 8.08 4.46
CA GLN A 188 8.82 7.18 3.47
C GLN A 188 8.05 5.87 3.41
N TYR A 189 7.80 5.26 4.57
CA TYR A 189 7.02 4.02 4.64
C TYR A 189 5.60 4.20 4.08
N ILE A 190 4.84 5.19 4.57
CA ILE A 190 3.45 5.42 4.14
C ILE A 190 3.37 5.73 2.64
N LEU A 191 4.14 6.70 2.14
CA LEU A 191 4.09 7.06 0.72
C LEU A 191 4.56 5.91 -0.18
N THR A 192 5.47 5.05 0.28
CA THR A 192 5.89 3.86 -0.46
C THR A 192 4.79 2.81 -0.49
N HIS A 193 4.14 2.54 0.63
CA HIS A 193 3.00 1.62 0.74
C HIS A 193 1.89 2.01 -0.24
N GLU A 194 1.44 3.27 -0.17
CA GLU A 194 0.37 3.74 -1.03
C GLU A 194 0.75 3.77 -2.51
N TYR A 195 2.02 4.03 -2.83
CA TYR A 195 2.50 3.95 -4.21
C TYR A 195 2.49 2.51 -4.75
N LEU A 196 2.85 1.53 -3.93
CA LEU A 196 2.89 0.12 -4.32
C LEU A 196 1.51 -0.46 -4.62
N HIS A 197 0.45 0.12 -4.06
CA HIS A 197 -0.93 -0.20 -4.42
C HIS A 197 -1.24 0.01 -5.91
N LEU A 198 -0.49 0.86 -6.63
CA LEU A 198 -0.61 0.94 -8.10
C LEU A 198 -0.49 -0.42 -8.79
N TRP A 199 0.31 -1.34 -8.25
CA TRP A 199 0.45 -2.69 -8.77
C TRP A 199 -0.36 -3.73 -7.98
N ASN A 200 -0.50 -3.54 -6.66
CA ASN A 200 -1.07 -4.55 -5.77
C ASN A 200 -2.60 -4.47 -5.60
N ILE A 201 -3.26 -3.49 -6.23
CA ILE A 201 -4.73 -3.41 -6.31
C ILE A 201 -5.22 -4.37 -7.39
N PHE A 202 -5.39 -5.64 -7.03
CA PHE A 202 -6.06 -6.65 -7.86
C PHE A 202 -7.58 -6.68 -7.69
N ALA A 203 -8.15 -5.75 -6.93
CA ALA A 203 -9.58 -5.56 -6.69
C ALA A 203 -9.78 -4.14 -6.17
N PRO A 204 -10.97 -3.51 -6.30
CA PRO A 204 -11.21 -2.24 -5.62
C PRO A 204 -10.88 -2.38 -4.12
N VAL A 205 -10.48 -1.28 -3.48
CA VAL A 205 -10.27 -1.15 -2.02
C VAL A 205 -11.62 -1.26 -1.30
N GLU A 206 -12.40 -2.29 -1.63
CA GLU A 206 -13.68 -2.61 -1.04
C GLU A 206 -13.44 -3.45 0.22
N GLU A 207 -14.24 -3.16 1.24
CA GLU A 207 -14.35 -4.01 2.41
C GLU A 207 -14.80 -5.43 2.04
N GLY A 208 -14.41 -6.42 2.84
CA GLY A 208 -14.95 -7.77 2.69
C GLY A 208 -14.24 -8.64 1.65
N LEU A 209 -12.96 -8.39 1.37
CA LEU A 209 -12.15 -9.26 0.51
C LEU A 209 -11.35 -10.26 1.35
N GLU A 210 -11.46 -11.55 0.99
CA GLU A 210 -10.70 -12.60 1.68
C GLU A 210 -9.19 -12.37 1.56
N GLU A 211 -8.70 -11.87 0.43
CA GLU A 211 -7.26 -11.71 0.19
C GLU A 211 -6.67 -10.37 0.65
N SER A 212 -7.35 -9.65 1.54
CA SER A 212 -6.80 -8.39 2.08
C SER A 212 -5.48 -8.57 2.83
N TRP A 213 -5.21 -9.75 3.41
CA TRP A 213 -3.91 -10.06 4.03
C TRP A 213 -2.76 -10.00 3.01
N TYR A 214 -3.02 -10.38 1.76
CA TYR A 214 -2.06 -10.25 0.68
C TYR A 214 -1.98 -8.80 0.22
N THR A 215 -3.10 -8.15 -0.10
CA THR A 215 -3.07 -6.79 -0.68
C THR A 215 -2.51 -5.75 0.28
N GLU A 216 -2.66 -5.92 1.58
CA GLU A 216 -2.16 -4.97 2.58
C GLU A 216 -0.84 -5.44 3.18
N GLY A 217 -0.79 -6.65 3.76
CA GLY A 217 0.39 -7.11 4.48
C GLY A 217 1.62 -7.35 3.57
N PHE A 218 1.43 -7.78 2.32
CA PHE A 218 2.56 -7.86 1.38
C PHE A 218 3.00 -6.47 0.91
N THR A 219 2.07 -5.50 0.83
CA THR A 219 2.41 -4.11 0.49
C THR A 219 3.26 -3.49 1.60
N ASP A 220 2.91 -3.73 2.88
CA ASP A 220 3.71 -3.28 4.02
C ASP A 220 5.12 -3.87 3.98
N TYR A 221 5.20 -5.20 3.78
CA TYR A 221 6.47 -5.89 3.68
C TYR A 221 7.31 -5.33 2.54
N MET A 222 6.74 -5.21 1.34
CA MET A 222 7.46 -4.68 0.20
C MET A 222 7.86 -3.23 0.38
N ALA A 223 7.05 -2.37 1.00
CA ALA A 223 7.41 -0.99 1.28
C ALA A 223 8.70 -0.91 2.10
N ILE A 224 8.76 -1.68 3.19
CA ILE A 224 9.92 -1.76 4.06
C ILE A 224 11.11 -2.43 3.36
N ARG A 225 10.90 -3.49 2.58
CA ARG A 225 11.96 -4.16 1.81
C ARG A 225 12.59 -3.27 0.75
N LEU A 226 11.80 -2.47 0.02
CA LEU A 226 12.33 -1.52 -0.96
C LEU A 226 13.14 -0.41 -0.29
N LEU A 227 12.65 0.13 0.83
CA LEU A 227 13.37 1.15 1.60
C LEU A 227 14.68 0.59 2.18
N ASN A 228 14.67 -0.65 2.67
CA ASN A 228 15.88 -1.33 3.14
C ASN A 228 16.90 -1.54 2.01
N ALA A 229 16.46 -1.99 0.84
CA ALA A 229 17.32 -2.17 -0.33
C ALA A 229 17.96 -0.86 -0.82
N LEU A 230 17.28 0.28 -0.64
CA LEU A 230 17.83 1.62 -0.93
C LEU A 230 18.71 2.18 0.21
N GLY A 231 18.81 1.48 1.35
CA GLY A 231 19.54 1.94 2.53
C GLY A 231 18.82 3.03 3.34
N GLU A 232 17.55 3.32 3.03
CA GLU A 232 16.71 4.28 3.78
C GLU A 232 16.09 3.65 5.03
N PHE A 233 16.06 2.31 5.12
CA PHE A 233 15.64 1.54 6.29
C PHE A 233 16.76 0.57 6.70
N PRO A 234 17.67 0.92 7.63
CA PRO A 234 18.85 0.13 7.95
C PRO A 234 18.54 -1.32 8.37
N ASP A 235 19.49 -2.24 8.16
CA ASP A 235 19.29 -3.68 8.42
C ASP A 235 18.81 -3.99 9.86
N ASP A 236 19.30 -3.27 10.86
CA ASP A 236 18.83 -3.42 12.24
C ASP A 236 17.38 -2.93 12.42
N GLN A 237 16.96 -1.85 11.74
CA GLN A 237 15.55 -1.45 11.75
C GLN A 237 14.69 -2.44 10.96
N PHE A 238 15.22 -2.98 9.86
CA PHE A 238 14.56 -4.02 9.06
C PHE A 238 14.25 -5.27 9.89
N LEU A 239 15.21 -5.72 10.69
CA LEU A 239 15.03 -6.88 11.56
C LEU A 239 14.24 -6.53 12.84
N ASN A 240 14.64 -5.48 13.56
CA ASN A 240 14.27 -5.25 14.95
C ASN A 240 13.43 -3.98 15.19
N GLY A 241 13.17 -3.17 14.17
CA GLY A 241 12.36 -1.95 14.30
C GLY A 241 10.85 -2.24 14.39
N ASP A 242 10.10 -1.24 14.87
CA ASP A 242 8.64 -1.30 15.04
C ASP A 242 7.86 -1.54 13.73
N GLN A 243 8.45 -1.15 12.60
CA GLN A 243 7.94 -1.36 11.24
C GLN A 243 8.68 -2.50 10.53
N GLY A 244 9.73 -3.05 11.15
CA GLY A 244 10.49 -4.18 10.66
C GLY A 244 9.81 -5.52 10.96
N ILE A 245 10.58 -6.61 10.84
CA ILE A 245 10.10 -7.98 11.04
C ILE A 245 9.62 -8.18 12.48
N LEU A 246 10.44 -7.84 13.47
CA LEU A 246 10.13 -8.05 14.88
C LEU A 246 8.85 -7.31 15.30
N GLY A 247 8.75 -6.01 15.00
CA GLY A 247 7.61 -5.18 15.37
C GLY A 247 6.30 -5.66 14.74
N ASN A 248 6.33 -6.08 13.47
CA ASN A 248 5.15 -6.66 12.83
C ASN A 248 4.81 -8.05 13.37
N TYR A 249 5.79 -8.89 13.69
CA TYR A 249 5.50 -10.19 14.29
C TYR A 249 4.84 -10.03 15.66
N GLN A 250 5.33 -9.12 16.50
CA GLN A 250 4.70 -8.80 17.78
C GLN A 250 3.25 -8.32 17.61
N LYS A 251 3.00 -7.34 16.74
CA LYS A 251 1.64 -6.86 16.43
C LYS A 251 0.73 -7.97 15.91
N TYR A 252 1.26 -8.87 15.09
CA TYR A 252 0.51 -10.04 14.63
C TYR A 252 0.15 -10.97 15.78
N LEU A 253 1.07 -11.29 16.68
CA LEU A 253 0.80 -12.15 17.84
C LEU A 253 -0.24 -11.52 18.78
N ASP A 254 -0.16 -10.21 19.00
CA ASP A 254 -1.08 -9.48 19.89
C ASP A 254 -2.47 -9.29 19.27
N GLY A 255 -2.51 -9.01 17.96
CA GLY A 255 -3.72 -8.62 17.24
C GLY A 255 -4.39 -9.72 16.43
N ARG A 256 -3.82 -10.94 16.37
CA ARG A 256 -4.46 -12.07 15.69
C ARG A 256 -5.65 -12.61 16.47
N ASP A 257 -6.69 -12.96 15.72
CA ASP A 257 -7.83 -13.71 16.23
C ASP A 257 -7.52 -15.21 16.14
N PRO A 258 -7.42 -15.95 17.26
CA PRO A 258 -7.04 -17.36 17.26
C PRO A 258 -8.12 -18.28 16.65
N GLU A 259 -9.32 -17.78 16.37
CA GLU A 259 -10.41 -18.54 15.75
C GLU A 259 -10.58 -18.24 14.26
N LYS A 260 -9.89 -17.23 13.72
CA LYS A 260 -9.97 -16.84 12.31
C LYS A 260 -8.68 -17.18 11.56
N SER A 261 -8.83 -17.58 10.30
CA SER A 261 -7.72 -17.59 9.34
C SER A 261 -7.43 -16.18 8.80
N LEU A 262 -6.29 -16.00 8.13
CA LEU A 262 -5.97 -14.74 7.44
C LEU A 262 -7.04 -14.36 6.41
N ARG A 263 -7.61 -15.34 5.70
CA ARG A 263 -8.69 -15.09 4.72
C ARG A 263 -9.98 -14.61 5.40
N GLN A 264 -10.32 -15.21 6.53
CA GLN A 264 -11.49 -14.78 7.30
C GLN A 264 -11.29 -13.40 7.94
N ALA A 265 -10.07 -13.12 8.42
CA ALA A 265 -9.69 -11.82 8.95
C ALA A 265 -9.80 -10.71 7.88
N GLY A 266 -9.45 -11.02 6.62
CA GLY A 266 -9.60 -10.11 5.48
C GLY A 266 -11.04 -9.58 5.32
N LEU A 267 -12.04 -10.43 5.56
CA LEU A 267 -13.45 -10.04 5.50
C LEU A 267 -13.85 -8.99 6.56
N THR A 268 -13.10 -8.91 7.67
CA THR A 268 -13.38 -8.03 8.81
C THR A 268 -12.23 -7.06 9.10
N LYS A 269 -11.42 -6.70 8.09
CA LYS A 269 -10.25 -5.80 8.22
C LYS A 269 -10.56 -4.53 9.03
N ASN A 270 -11.61 -3.81 8.64
CA ASN A 270 -12.04 -2.55 9.28
C ASN A 270 -12.97 -2.77 10.50
N GLN A 271 -13.19 -4.02 10.90
CA GLN A 271 -14.09 -4.42 11.99
C GLN A 271 -13.33 -5.22 13.07
N GLY A 272 -12.12 -4.77 13.40
CA GLY A 272 -11.31 -5.36 14.47
C GLY A 272 -10.38 -6.50 14.06
N SER A 273 -10.05 -6.63 12.77
CA SER A 273 -9.03 -7.58 12.28
C SER A 273 -7.85 -6.89 11.60
N TYR A 274 -7.61 -5.61 11.91
CA TYR A 274 -6.57 -4.80 11.28
C TYR A 274 -5.19 -5.46 11.39
N ASP A 275 -4.66 -5.67 12.59
CA ASP A 275 -3.32 -6.27 12.77
C ASP A 275 -3.25 -7.71 12.24
N HIS A 276 -4.34 -8.49 12.36
CA HIS A 276 -4.41 -9.83 11.79
C HIS A 276 -4.27 -9.81 10.26
N VAL A 277 -4.76 -8.77 9.58
CA VAL A 277 -4.63 -8.59 8.14
C VAL A 277 -3.28 -8.01 7.75
N TYR A 278 -2.92 -6.85 8.30
CA TYR A 278 -1.69 -6.12 7.94
C TYR A 278 -0.45 -6.86 8.45
N SER A 279 -0.29 -6.96 9.77
CA SER A 279 0.86 -7.62 10.37
C SER A 279 0.87 -9.14 10.17
N GLY A 280 -0.30 -9.79 10.08
CA GLY A 280 -0.37 -11.20 9.73
C GLY A 280 0.02 -11.49 8.27
N GLY A 281 -0.43 -10.65 7.34
CA GLY A 281 0.02 -10.71 5.95
C GLY A 281 1.50 -10.40 5.78
N PHE A 282 2.02 -9.39 6.50
CA PHE A 282 3.46 -9.08 6.56
C PHE A 282 4.25 -10.28 7.06
N THR A 283 3.83 -10.87 8.18
CA THR A 283 4.49 -12.04 8.78
C THR A 283 4.52 -13.22 7.80
N PHE A 284 3.41 -13.46 7.08
CA PHE A 284 3.37 -14.49 6.05
C PHE A 284 4.28 -14.17 4.87
N ALA A 285 4.37 -12.89 4.46
CA ALA A 285 5.29 -12.46 3.41
C ALA A 285 6.77 -12.71 3.79
N VAL A 286 7.17 -12.43 5.04
CA VAL A 286 8.51 -12.74 5.54
C VAL A 286 8.79 -14.25 5.50
N ALA A 287 7.85 -15.06 6.00
CA ALA A 287 7.97 -16.52 6.00
C ALA A 287 8.07 -17.09 4.57
N LEU A 288 7.26 -16.55 3.65
CA LEU A 288 7.32 -16.90 2.24
C LEU A 288 8.66 -16.49 1.60
N ASP A 289 9.17 -15.29 1.90
CA ASP A 289 10.46 -14.83 1.35
C ASP A 289 11.63 -15.71 1.83
N ALA A 290 11.62 -16.11 3.10
CA ALA A 290 12.60 -17.03 3.65
C ALA A 290 12.53 -18.41 2.98
N GLU A 291 11.32 -18.94 2.76
CA GLU A 291 11.12 -20.24 2.11
C GLU A 291 11.47 -20.20 0.61
N LEU A 292 11.13 -19.11 -0.10
CA LEU A 292 11.56 -18.87 -1.48
C LEU A 292 13.08 -18.81 -1.58
N ALA A 293 13.73 -18.08 -0.68
CA ALA A 293 15.18 -18.02 -0.62
C ALA A 293 15.78 -19.42 -0.37
N ARG A 294 15.21 -20.20 0.56
CA ARG A 294 15.67 -21.57 0.85
C ARG A 294 15.54 -22.50 -0.35
N LEU A 295 14.41 -22.47 -1.05
CA LEU A 295 14.14 -23.32 -2.21
C LEU A 295 14.98 -22.94 -3.44
N THR A 296 15.33 -21.65 -3.58
CA THR A 296 15.98 -21.12 -4.78
C THR A 296 17.41 -20.63 -4.53
N ASN A 297 17.98 -20.90 -3.34
CA ASN A 297 19.27 -20.38 -2.90
C ASN A 297 19.38 -18.86 -3.08
N GLY A 298 18.33 -18.14 -2.68
CA GLY A 298 18.22 -16.68 -2.67
C GLY A 298 18.04 -16.00 -4.02
N THR A 299 17.81 -16.77 -5.10
CA THR A 299 17.66 -16.21 -6.45
C THR A 299 16.25 -15.67 -6.74
N VAL A 300 15.26 -16.13 -5.96
CA VAL A 300 13.86 -15.66 -5.99
C VAL A 300 13.48 -15.09 -4.63
N SER A 301 12.80 -13.95 -4.66
CA SER A 301 12.27 -13.24 -3.49
C SER A 301 10.79 -12.95 -3.62
N VAL A 302 10.16 -12.42 -2.56
CA VAL A 302 8.79 -11.91 -2.62
C VAL A 302 8.63 -10.76 -3.64
N ALA A 303 9.69 -10.01 -3.94
CA ALA A 303 9.67 -9.01 -4.99
C ALA A 303 9.41 -9.65 -6.38
N ASP A 304 10.05 -10.77 -6.67
CA ASP A 304 9.82 -11.54 -7.90
C ASP A 304 8.42 -12.15 -7.91
N TYR A 305 7.97 -12.66 -6.76
CA TYR A 305 6.62 -13.21 -6.57
C TYR A 305 5.53 -12.18 -6.91
N MET A 306 5.60 -10.99 -6.29
CA MET A 306 4.62 -9.93 -6.55
C MET A 306 4.71 -9.40 -7.97
N ARG A 307 5.93 -9.25 -8.52
CA ARG A 307 6.11 -8.86 -9.93
C ARG A 307 5.45 -9.87 -10.88
N GLU A 308 5.60 -11.16 -10.63
CA GLU A 308 5.01 -12.21 -11.47
C GLU A 308 3.47 -12.22 -11.36
N LEU A 309 2.93 -12.01 -10.15
CA LEU A 309 1.49 -11.84 -9.95
C LEU A 309 0.95 -10.66 -10.76
N VAL A 310 1.61 -9.51 -10.68
CA VAL A 310 1.27 -8.33 -11.48
C VAL A 310 1.35 -8.63 -12.97
N SER A 311 2.39 -9.33 -13.43
CA SER A 311 2.53 -9.67 -14.85
C SER A 311 1.43 -10.60 -15.36
N ARG A 312 0.93 -11.53 -14.54
CA ARG A 312 -0.09 -12.52 -14.93
C ARG A 312 -1.53 -12.06 -14.71
N PHE A 313 -1.74 -11.21 -13.71
CA PHE A 313 -3.07 -10.86 -13.20
C PHE A 313 -3.31 -9.36 -13.09
N GLY A 314 -2.33 -8.50 -13.39
CA GLY A 314 -2.48 -7.06 -13.37
C GLY A 314 -3.64 -6.61 -14.28
N GLY A 315 -4.49 -5.72 -13.75
CA GLY A 315 -5.70 -5.26 -14.44
C GLY A 315 -6.89 -6.22 -14.40
N LYS A 316 -6.78 -7.39 -13.75
CA LYS A 316 -7.95 -8.22 -13.43
C LYS A 316 -8.64 -7.69 -12.17
N GLU A 317 -9.94 -7.96 -12.08
CA GLU A 317 -10.78 -7.49 -10.98
C GLU A 317 -10.57 -8.21 -9.64
N LYS A 318 -10.08 -9.46 -9.65
CA LYS A 318 -9.76 -10.25 -8.45
C LYS A 318 -8.62 -11.23 -8.69
N ILE A 319 -7.71 -11.33 -7.73
CA ILE A 319 -6.77 -12.44 -7.60
C ILE A 319 -7.40 -13.58 -6.81
N LYS A 320 -7.22 -14.83 -7.23
CA LYS A 320 -7.73 -15.99 -6.49
C LYS A 320 -6.63 -16.57 -5.60
N PHE A 321 -7.04 -17.21 -4.51
CA PHE A 321 -6.13 -17.94 -3.63
C PHE A 321 -5.24 -18.96 -4.38
N GLU A 322 -5.80 -19.65 -5.38
CA GLU A 322 -5.03 -20.60 -6.20
C GLU A 322 -4.00 -19.91 -7.11
N ASP A 323 -4.28 -18.68 -7.57
CA ASP A 323 -3.33 -17.89 -8.34
C ASP A 323 -2.10 -17.54 -7.48
N LEU A 324 -2.33 -17.19 -6.20
CA LEU A 324 -1.26 -16.92 -5.23
C LEU A 324 -0.34 -18.12 -5.02
N ILE A 325 -0.90 -19.33 -4.88
CA ILE A 325 -0.12 -20.55 -4.68
C ILE A 325 0.65 -20.90 -5.96
N SER A 326 -0.04 -20.92 -7.10
CA SER A 326 0.55 -21.37 -8.37
C SER A 326 1.76 -20.54 -8.79
N VAL A 327 1.72 -19.22 -8.60
CA VAL A 327 2.87 -18.35 -8.91
C VAL A 327 4.05 -18.61 -7.97
N ALA A 328 3.80 -18.85 -6.68
CA ALA A 328 4.86 -19.15 -5.74
C ALA A 328 5.54 -20.50 -6.06
N GLU A 329 4.75 -21.52 -6.39
CA GLU A 329 5.27 -22.85 -6.77
C GLU A 329 6.03 -22.81 -8.11
N ASP A 330 5.52 -22.07 -9.10
CA ASP A 330 6.18 -21.89 -10.39
C ASP A 330 7.55 -21.22 -10.26
N LEU A 331 7.65 -20.17 -9.42
CA LEU A 331 8.91 -19.45 -9.21
C LEU A 331 9.92 -20.25 -8.38
N SER A 332 9.45 -20.98 -7.38
CA SER A 332 10.33 -21.73 -6.48
C SER A 332 10.74 -23.10 -7.02
N GLY A 333 9.95 -23.69 -7.92
CA GLY A 333 10.11 -25.07 -8.37
C GLY A 333 9.84 -26.11 -7.27
N GLY A 334 9.33 -25.68 -6.12
CA GLY A 334 9.00 -26.50 -4.96
C GLY A 334 7.53 -26.35 -4.55
N SER A 335 7.04 -27.24 -3.70
CA SER A 335 5.67 -27.12 -3.20
C SER A 335 5.59 -26.13 -2.04
N LEU A 336 4.75 -25.12 -2.20
CA LEU A 336 4.44 -24.11 -1.19
C LEU A 336 2.98 -24.18 -0.75
N ARG A 337 2.12 -24.93 -1.45
CA ARG A 337 0.74 -25.16 -1.04
C ARG A 337 0.54 -25.50 0.44
N PRO A 338 1.36 -26.37 1.07
CA PRO A 338 1.16 -26.71 2.48
C PRO A 338 1.21 -25.50 3.42
N MET A 339 2.11 -24.52 3.20
CA MET A 339 2.17 -23.34 4.06
C MET A 339 0.98 -22.40 3.84
N PHE A 340 0.51 -22.26 2.59
CA PHE A 340 -0.70 -21.49 2.28
C PHE A 340 -1.94 -22.12 2.91
N GLU A 341 -2.15 -23.43 2.71
CA GLU A 341 -3.29 -24.13 3.31
C GLU A 341 -3.27 -24.07 4.84
N LYS A 342 -2.09 -24.25 5.44
CA LYS A 342 -1.93 -24.25 6.90
C LYS A 342 -2.14 -22.86 7.50
N TYR A 343 -1.42 -21.85 7.04
CA TYR A 343 -1.37 -20.56 7.75
C TYR A 343 -2.31 -19.49 7.18
N VAL A 344 -2.82 -19.67 5.96
CA VAL A 344 -3.74 -18.70 5.33
C VAL A 344 -5.19 -19.16 5.39
N GLN A 345 -5.45 -20.47 5.28
CA GLN A 345 -6.83 -21.00 5.32
C GLN A 345 -7.28 -21.48 6.70
N THR A 346 -6.36 -21.76 7.62
CA THR A 346 -6.69 -22.12 9.00
C THR A 346 -6.30 -21.02 9.99
N PRO A 347 -6.85 -21.03 11.21
CA PRO A 347 -6.41 -20.14 12.28
C PRO A 347 -5.04 -20.48 12.87
N GLU A 348 -4.23 -21.36 12.27
CA GLU A 348 -2.91 -21.69 12.82
C GLU A 348 -1.97 -20.47 12.75
N ALA A 349 -1.24 -20.22 13.84
CA ALA A 349 -0.25 -19.14 13.88
C ALA A 349 0.96 -19.48 12.99
N ILE A 350 1.52 -18.46 12.34
CA ILE A 350 2.74 -18.60 11.53
C ILE A 350 3.94 -18.72 12.48
N PRO A 351 4.68 -19.84 12.48
CA PRO A 351 5.86 -20.03 13.33
C PRO A 351 7.06 -19.32 12.69
N LEU A 352 7.10 -17.99 12.78
CA LEU A 352 8.10 -17.18 12.07
C LEU A 352 9.54 -17.56 12.47
N GLU A 353 9.74 -18.02 13.70
CA GLU A 353 11.02 -18.50 14.22
C GLU A 353 11.63 -19.63 13.36
N ASP A 354 10.81 -20.58 12.89
CA ASP A 354 11.28 -21.70 12.08
C ASP A 354 11.78 -21.22 10.71
N TYR A 355 11.05 -20.28 10.12
CA TYR A 355 11.38 -19.72 8.81
C TYR A 355 12.64 -18.85 8.85
N LEU A 356 12.78 -18.01 9.88
CA LEU A 356 13.99 -17.21 10.10
C LEU A 356 15.21 -18.10 10.35
N HIS A 357 15.07 -19.15 11.17
CA HIS A 357 16.17 -20.06 11.47
C HIS A 357 16.71 -20.76 10.23
N ASN A 358 15.82 -21.13 9.30
CA ASN A 358 16.19 -21.75 8.02
C ASN A 358 17.02 -20.83 7.10
N VAL A 359 17.00 -19.51 7.34
CA VAL A 359 17.84 -18.52 6.64
C VAL A 359 18.92 -17.93 7.54
N GLY A 360 19.24 -18.57 8.67
CA GLY A 360 20.36 -18.20 9.53
C GLY A 360 20.12 -17.03 10.48
N LEU A 361 18.86 -16.74 10.79
CA LEU A 361 18.43 -15.74 11.78
C LEU A 361 17.67 -16.42 12.91
N ASP A 362 18.00 -16.11 14.16
CA ASP A 362 17.30 -16.62 15.34
C ASP A 362 16.39 -15.54 15.94
N LEU A 363 15.13 -15.88 16.17
CA LEU A 363 14.22 -15.07 16.97
C LEU A 363 14.43 -15.39 18.44
N VAL A 364 14.89 -14.39 19.21
CA VAL A 364 15.12 -14.47 20.65
C VAL A 364 13.89 -13.99 21.38
N PHE A 365 13.47 -14.74 22.39
CA PHE A 365 12.31 -14.41 23.24
C PHE A 365 12.75 -13.99 24.63
N GLU A 366 12.07 -13.00 25.21
CA GLU A 366 12.12 -12.66 26.63
C GLU A 366 10.79 -13.07 27.28
N GLY A 367 10.78 -14.27 27.88
CA GLY A 367 9.52 -14.89 28.27
C GLY A 367 8.80 -15.43 27.04
N ASP A 368 7.53 -15.02 26.87
CA ASP A 368 6.70 -15.40 25.72
C ASP A 368 6.69 -14.34 24.61
N GLU A 369 7.38 -13.21 24.81
CA GLU A 369 7.43 -12.10 23.85
C GLU A 369 8.72 -12.14 23.00
N PRO A 370 8.63 -12.02 21.67
CA PRO A 370 9.79 -11.85 20.82
C PRO A 370 10.53 -10.53 21.15
N ALA A 371 11.82 -10.64 21.44
CA ALA A 371 12.63 -9.53 21.93
C ALA A 371 13.66 -9.02 20.92
N ASN A 372 14.25 -9.92 20.11
CA ASN A 372 15.28 -9.54 19.15
C ASN A 372 15.46 -10.60 18.05
N ILE A 373 15.82 -10.19 16.85
CA ILE A 373 16.29 -11.07 15.77
C ILE A 373 17.80 -10.91 15.65
N VAL A 374 18.51 -12.02 15.80
CA VAL A 374 19.98 -12.07 15.78
C VAL A 374 20.48 -13.04 14.73
N GLU A 375 21.73 -12.88 14.32
CA GLU A 375 22.39 -13.89 13.48
C GLU A 375 22.57 -15.21 14.25
N SER A 376 22.11 -16.31 13.66
CA SER A 376 22.30 -17.64 14.25
C SER A 376 23.79 -17.99 14.34
N GLN A 377 24.17 -18.54 15.50
CA GLN A 377 25.54 -18.94 15.78
C GLN A 377 25.83 -20.35 15.25
N ASN A 378 27.08 -20.61 14.85
CA ASN A 378 27.56 -21.94 14.40
C ASN A 378 26.84 -22.53 13.16
N MET A 379 26.26 -21.70 12.31
CA MET A 379 25.66 -22.13 11.05
C MET A 379 26.69 -22.59 10.02
N SER A 380 26.28 -23.49 9.11
CA SER A 380 27.09 -23.87 7.95
C SER A 380 27.32 -22.66 7.04
N GLU A 381 28.38 -22.70 6.24
CA GLU A 381 28.69 -21.61 5.30
C GLU A 381 27.58 -21.42 4.26
N GLU A 382 26.88 -22.50 3.90
CA GLU A 382 25.71 -22.45 3.02
C GLU A 382 24.59 -21.59 3.62
N ILE A 383 24.26 -21.77 4.90
CA ILE A 383 23.22 -21.00 5.58
C ILE A 383 23.64 -19.55 5.80
N LYS A 384 24.93 -19.27 6.06
CA LYS A 384 25.42 -17.88 6.13
C LYS A 384 25.30 -17.17 4.78
N ASN A 385 25.67 -17.83 3.69
CA ASN A 385 25.49 -17.28 2.34
C ASN A 385 24.01 -17.06 2.03
N LEU A 386 23.15 -18.00 2.45
CA LEU A 386 21.70 -17.86 2.29
C LEU A 386 21.16 -16.67 3.08
N ARG A 387 21.65 -16.43 4.30
CA ARG A 387 21.30 -15.25 5.10
C ARG A 387 21.63 -13.94 4.39
N GLU A 388 22.85 -13.84 3.85
CA GLU A 388 23.25 -12.65 3.10
C GLU A 388 22.33 -12.40 1.91
N LYS A 389 21.94 -13.46 1.21
CA LYS A 389 20.96 -13.39 0.12
C LYS A 389 19.52 -13.14 0.60
N PHE A 390 19.13 -13.56 1.79
CA PHE A 390 17.80 -13.23 2.31
C PHE A 390 17.71 -11.74 2.68
N LEU A 391 18.78 -11.18 3.28
CA LEU A 391 18.87 -9.76 3.61
C LEU A 391 19.03 -8.89 2.36
N LYS A 392 19.74 -9.39 1.35
CA LYS A 392 20.02 -8.67 0.09
C LYS A 392 19.80 -9.60 -1.11
N PRO A 393 18.53 -9.94 -1.44
CA PRO A 393 18.26 -10.95 -2.45
C PRO A 393 18.69 -10.51 -3.84
N ASP A 394 19.26 -11.45 -4.60
CA ASP A 394 19.64 -11.25 -6.01
C ASP A 394 18.40 -10.80 -6.81
N GLY A 395 17.24 -11.35 -6.46
CA GLY A 395 15.93 -11.01 -7.00
C GLY A 395 15.55 -9.53 -6.87
N LEU A 396 16.05 -8.83 -5.85
CA LEU A 396 15.76 -7.41 -5.61
C LEU A 396 16.93 -6.51 -6.01
N THR A 397 18.14 -6.88 -5.61
CA THR A 397 19.36 -6.08 -5.80
C THR A 397 19.72 -5.89 -7.28
N LYS A 398 19.29 -6.82 -8.16
CA LYS A 398 19.42 -6.68 -9.62
C LYS A 398 18.75 -5.42 -10.19
N TYR A 399 17.81 -4.81 -9.46
CA TYR A 399 17.11 -3.58 -9.86
C TYR A 399 17.75 -2.29 -9.33
N ILE A 400 18.75 -2.38 -8.45
CA ILE A 400 19.44 -1.21 -7.89
C ILE A 400 20.37 -0.61 -8.95
N SER A 401 21.10 -1.45 -9.69
CA SER A 401 22.13 -1.04 -10.66
C SER A 401 21.62 -0.90 -12.10
N SER A 402 20.35 -1.20 -12.36
CA SER A 402 19.77 -1.18 -13.71
C SER A 402 19.36 0.23 -14.16
N GLU A 403 20.22 1.23 -13.94
CA GLU A 403 20.18 2.50 -14.67
C GLU A 403 20.77 2.26 -16.07
N ASN A 404 19.97 1.76 -17.00
CA ASN A 404 20.28 1.82 -18.43
C ASN A 404 19.02 2.03 -19.25
#